data_AF-A0A6A4BM57-F1
#
_entry.id   AF-A0A6A4BM57-F1
#
_cell.length_a   1.000
_cell.length_b   1.000
_cell.length_c   1.000
_cell.angle_alpha   90.00
_cell.angle_beta   90.00
_cell.angle_gamma   90.00
#
_symmetry.space_group_name_H-M   'P 1'
#
loop_
_entity.id
_entity.type
_entity.pdbx_description
1 polymer ?
#
loop_
_entity_poly.entity_id
_entity_poly.type
_entity_poly.pdbx_seq_one_letter_code
_entity_poly.pdbx_strand_id
1 'polypeptide(L)'
;MHSGKSTSSKIAPSERLLSSENSAGISKRLLRSHASPDEESAEGDFVAAGEERGVDGAWVSRIAQLDRDTWAIKKLDLKVAAKAWLATGSTPKSMFDYVNHRSSWANIENNKRAIMWFRFTKGYGEKNGAGSFTDYEIYHLLRTEVPDDKLALALEGLKQIPDLKNLAETVQKYQFKFWVREKETPTSIAKLLGIPHSPTLVTERGPKDAILSQYTSVLFGKEKKMTRSTTIR
;
A
#
# COMPACT_ATOMS: atom_id res chain seq x y z
N MET A 1 -17.00 22.71 -77.84
CA MET A 1 -15.81 22.24 -78.58
C MET A 1 -15.01 21.36 -77.61
N HIS A 2 -15.23 20.06 -77.42
CA HIS A 2 -15.62 18.91 -78.28
C HIS A 2 -14.50 18.32 -79.15
N SER A 3 -14.36 16.98 -79.09
CA SER A 3 -13.43 16.07 -79.79
C SER A 3 -11.97 16.03 -79.28
N GLY A 4 -11.32 14.86 -79.06
CA GLY A 4 -11.82 13.47 -79.11
C GLY A 4 -10.72 12.36 -79.06
N LYS A 5 -11.13 11.07 -78.92
CA LYS A 5 -10.34 9.79 -78.81
C LYS A 5 -9.75 9.50 -77.41
N SER A 6 -9.89 8.33 -76.73
CA SER A 6 -10.32 6.92 -77.01
C SER A 6 -9.34 6.06 -77.83
N THR A 7 -9.07 4.76 -77.59
CA THR A 7 -9.63 3.65 -76.74
C THR A 7 -8.79 3.33 -75.47
N SER A 8 -9.07 2.42 -74.52
CA SER A 8 -10.06 1.32 -74.27
C SER A 8 -9.64 -0.16 -74.51
N SER A 9 -10.27 -1.09 -73.75
CA SER A 9 -10.03 -2.55 -73.52
C SER A 9 -8.82 -2.94 -72.63
N LYS A 10 -8.84 -3.81 -71.58
CA LYS A 10 -9.76 -4.83 -70.98
C LYS A 10 -9.55 -6.30 -71.43
N ILE A 11 -9.73 -7.23 -70.46
CA ILE A 11 -9.92 -8.72 -70.51
C ILE A 11 -8.74 -9.57 -69.94
N ALA A 12 -9.07 -10.71 -69.32
CA ALA A 12 -8.22 -11.75 -68.66
C ALA A 12 -8.81 -13.16 -69.04
N PRO A 13 -8.79 -14.28 -68.26
CA PRO A 13 -7.86 -14.85 -67.26
C PRO A 13 -7.51 -16.36 -67.55
N SER A 14 -6.84 -17.06 -66.63
CA SER A 14 -6.84 -18.55 -66.42
C SER A 14 -6.24 -18.82 -65.00
N GLU A 15 -6.63 -19.79 -64.13
CA GLU A 15 -7.02 -21.22 -64.25
C GLU A 15 -5.84 -22.14 -64.67
N ARG A 16 -5.58 -23.38 -64.20
CA ARG A 16 -6.19 -24.38 -63.25
C ARG A 16 -5.14 -25.54 -63.02
N LEU A 17 -5.17 -26.58 -62.15
CA LEU A 17 -5.99 -27.18 -61.05
C LEU A 17 -5.05 -28.10 -60.18
N LEU A 18 -5.25 -28.21 -58.84
CA LEU A 18 -5.20 -29.44 -57.98
C LEU A 18 -3.90 -30.33 -57.92
N SER A 19 -3.67 -31.33 -57.01
CA SER A 19 -4.34 -31.85 -55.78
C SER A 19 -3.42 -32.79 -54.94
N SER A 20 -3.79 -33.04 -53.66
CA SER A 20 -3.48 -34.25 -52.82
C SER A 20 -2.01 -34.56 -52.44
N GLU A 21 -1.65 -35.38 -51.43
CA GLU A 21 -2.38 -36.37 -50.58
C GLU A 21 -2.16 -36.20 -49.04
N ASN A 22 -2.71 -37.13 -48.24
CA ASN A 22 -2.83 -37.07 -46.76
C ASN A 22 -1.73 -37.83 -45.98
N SER A 23 -1.45 -37.39 -44.74
CA SER A 23 -1.24 -38.25 -43.54
C SER A 23 -1.01 -37.40 -42.27
N ALA A 24 -1.31 -37.78 -41.02
CA ALA A 24 -2.48 -38.46 -40.43
C ALA A 24 -2.37 -38.36 -38.87
N GLY A 25 -3.47 -38.08 -38.17
CA GLY A 25 -3.53 -38.08 -36.69
C GLY A 25 -2.97 -36.82 -36.00
N ILE A 26 -3.38 -36.47 -34.77
CA ILE A 26 -4.39 -37.06 -33.88
C ILE A 26 -5.27 -35.93 -33.32
N SER A 27 -6.59 -36.14 -33.28
CA SER A 27 -7.57 -35.24 -32.63
C SER A 27 -8.11 -35.85 -31.33
N LYS A 28 -8.85 -35.04 -30.57
CA LYS A 28 -9.51 -35.26 -29.24
C LYS A 28 -8.65 -34.69 -28.09
N ARG A 29 -9.24 -34.07 -27.06
CA ARG A 29 -10.64 -34.12 -26.61
C ARG A 29 -11.10 -32.78 -26.00
N LEU A 30 -12.25 -32.26 -26.44
CA LEU A 30 -13.04 -31.27 -25.69
C LEU A 30 -13.91 -32.01 -24.66
N LEU A 31 -14.15 -31.41 -23.49
CA LEU A 31 -15.22 -31.81 -22.57
C LEU A 31 -15.74 -30.60 -21.77
N ARG A 32 -17.02 -30.32 -21.98
CA ARG A 32 -17.92 -29.54 -21.08
C ARG A 32 -18.44 -30.52 -19.98
N SER A 33 -19.11 -30.13 -18.90
CA SER A 33 -19.79 -28.88 -18.52
C SER A 33 -20.19 -28.88 -17.03
N HIS A 34 -20.40 -27.68 -16.48
CA HIS A 34 -21.47 -27.29 -15.52
C HIS A 34 -21.93 -28.26 -14.41
N ALA A 35 -21.79 -27.82 -13.15
CA ALA A 35 -22.68 -28.19 -12.03
C ALA A 35 -22.76 -27.05 -11.00
N SER A 36 -23.98 -26.66 -10.64
CA SER A 36 -24.44 -25.79 -9.52
C SER A 36 -25.98 -25.70 -9.62
N PRO A 37 -26.74 -25.40 -8.55
CA PRO A 37 -26.37 -25.26 -7.13
C PRO A 37 -26.69 -26.61 -6.39
N ASP A 38 -26.96 -26.79 -5.07
CA ASP A 38 -27.60 -25.99 -3.99
C ASP A 38 -27.13 -26.40 -2.57
N GLU A 39 -27.75 -25.77 -1.55
CA GLU A 39 -27.75 -26.09 -0.10
C GLU A 39 -26.54 -25.66 0.77
N GLU A 40 -26.61 -24.38 1.19
CA GLU A 40 -26.72 -23.92 2.59
C GLU A 40 -25.70 -24.32 3.69
N SER A 41 -25.46 -23.36 4.60
CA SER A 41 -24.77 -23.47 5.90
C SER A 41 -23.24 -23.66 5.90
N ALA A 42 -22.55 -22.52 5.88
CA ALA A 42 -21.26 -22.36 6.57
C ALA A 42 -21.23 -20.98 7.25
N GLU A 43 -20.61 -20.89 8.42
CA GLU A 43 -20.56 -19.64 9.20
C GLU A 43 -19.67 -18.58 8.53
N GLY A 44 -19.77 -17.33 9.00
CA GLY A 44 -19.05 -16.20 8.41
C GLY A 44 -17.53 -16.37 8.48
N ASP A 45 -16.92 -16.77 7.36
CA ASP A 45 -15.47 -16.97 7.22
C ASP A 45 -14.73 -15.68 7.59
N PHE A 46 -14.08 -15.71 8.76
CA PHE A 46 -13.38 -14.58 9.31
C PHE A 46 -12.03 -14.48 8.62
N VAL A 47 -12.01 -13.92 7.40
CA VAL A 47 -10.83 -13.79 6.53
C VAL A 47 -9.73 -13.02 7.26
N ALA A 48 -8.93 -13.75 8.03
CA ALA A 48 -7.77 -13.24 8.71
C ALA A 48 -6.82 -12.72 7.64
N ALA A 49 -6.57 -11.41 7.64
CA ALA A 49 -5.77 -10.76 6.63
C ALA A 49 -4.34 -11.29 6.70
N GLY A 50 -4.03 -12.30 5.87
CA GLY A 50 -2.81 -13.08 5.95
C GLY A 50 -1.56 -12.21 6.01
N GLU A 51 -0.89 -12.26 7.16
CA GLU A 51 0.36 -11.56 7.40
C GLU A 51 1.51 -12.35 6.77
N GLU A 52 2.02 -11.88 5.62
CA GLU A 52 3.10 -12.56 4.91
C GLU A 52 4.41 -12.47 5.69
N ARG A 53 5.00 -13.64 5.94
CA ARG A 53 6.26 -13.79 6.68
C ARG A 53 7.45 -13.72 5.73
N GLY A 54 8.45 -12.93 6.09
CA GLY A 54 9.73 -12.84 5.39
C GLY A 54 10.55 -14.12 5.47
N VAL A 55 11.53 -14.24 4.58
CA VAL A 55 12.45 -15.40 4.48
C VAL A 55 13.29 -15.62 5.75
N ASP A 56 13.46 -14.57 6.56
CA ASP A 56 14.13 -14.55 7.86
C ASP A 56 13.18 -14.78 9.05
N GLY A 57 11.89 -15.01 8.80
CA GLY A 57 10.86 -15.16 9.81
C GLY A 57 10.29 -13.83 10.35
N ALA A 58 10.79 -12.67 9.90
CA ALA A 58 10.28 -11.36 10.29
C ALA A 58 8.99 -10.99 9.51
N TRP A 59 8.11 -10.21 10.11
CA TRP A 59 6.89 -9.74 9.44
C TRP A 59 7.18 -8.74 8.32
N VAL A 60 6.61 -8.96 7.14
CA VAL A 60 6.67 -8.02 6.01
C VAL A 60 5.37 -7.23 5.92
N SER A 61 5.46 -5.90 5.98
CA SER A 61 4.27 -5.08 5.75
C SER A 61 3.88 -5.06 4.28
N ARG A 62 2.57 -5.19 4.02
CA ARG A 62 1.98 -5.05 2.69
C ARG A 62 2.33 -3.70 2.05
N ILE A 63 2.38 -2.59 2.81
CA ILE A 63 2.76 -1.27 2.27
C ILE A 63 4.25 -1.16 1.91
N ALA A 64 5.11 -1.89 2.63
CA ALA A 64 6.54 -1.94 2.36
C ALA A 64 6.83 -2.87 1.17
N GLN A 65 6.15 -4.02 1.09
CA GLN A 65 6.19 -4.92 -0.05
C GLN A 65 5.72 -4.22 -1.33
N LEU A 66 4.61 -3.48 -1.24
CA LEU A 66 4.09 -2.64 -2.32
C LEU A 66 5.12 -1.60 -2.82
N ASP A 67 5.99 -1.07 -1.94
CA ASP A 67 7.09 -0.19 -2.33
C ASP A 67 8.27 -0.95 -2.94
N ARG A 68 8.60 -2.15 -2.46
CA ARG A 68 9.63 -3.03 -3.06
C ARG A 68 9.25 -3.45 -4.49
N ASP A 69 8.00 -3.89 -4.68
CA ASP A 69 7.46 -4.35 -5.97
C ASP A 69 7.06 -3.20 -6.91
N THR A 70 7.26 -1.94 -6.50
CA THR A 70 7.13 -0.79 -7.40
C THR A 70 8.43 -0.61 -8.17
N TRP A 71 8.44 -1.12 -9.41
CA TRP A 71 9.52 -0.98 -10.39
C TRP A 71 10.18 0.41 -10.34
N ALA A 72 11.53 0.42 -10.32
CA ALA A 72 12.37 1.60 -10.16
C ALA A 72 11.96 2.80 -11.03
N ILE A 73 11.53 2.59 -12.29
CA ILE A 73 11.04 3.66 -13.16
C ILE A 73 9.77 4.30 -12.57
N LYS A 74 8.74 3.51 -12.25
CA LYS A 74 7.51 4.01 -11.60
C LYS A 74 7.78 4.65 -10.24
N LYS A 75 8.76 4.15 -9.48
CA LYS A 75 9.21 4.78 -8.22
C LYS A 75 9.92 6.11 -8.46
N LEU A 76 10.68 6.25 -9.55
CA LEU A 76 11.27 7.51 -9.99
C LEU A 76 10.18 8.49 -10.45
N ASP A 77 9.23 8.06 -11.30
CA ASP A 77 8.11 8.87 -11.78
C ASP A 77 7.31 9.47 -10.62
N LEU A 78 6.94 8.65 -9.61
CA LEU A 78 6.23 9.11 -8.42
C LEU A 78 7.07 10.10 -7.58
N LYS A 79 8.39 9.93 -7.51
CA LYS A 79 9.30 10.86 -6.83
C LYS A 79 9.51 12.17 -7.61
N VAL A 80 9.57 12.11 -8.93
CA VAL A 80 9.67 13.29 -9.82
C VAL A 80 8.36 14.08 -9.79
N ALA A 81 7.21 13.40 -9.88
CA ALA A 81 5.90 14.02 -9.72
C ALA A 81 5.78 14.72 -8.36
N ALA A 82 6.09 14.04 -7.25
CA ALA A 82 6.08 14.64 -5.92
C ALA A 82 6.99 15.90 -5.84
N LYS A 83 8.19 15.85 -6.43
CA LYS A 83 9.08 17.03 -6.52
C LYS A 83 8.51 18.16 -7.39
N ALA A 84 7.79 17.85 -8.47
CA ALA A 84 7.15 18.86 -9.31
C ALA A 84 6.01 19.57 -8.56
N TRP A 85 5.13 18.83 -7.88
CA TRP A 85 4.09 19.40 -7.01
C TRP A 85 4.69 20.23 -5.85
N LEU A 86 5.84 19.81 -5.30
CA LEU A 86 6.59 20.59 -4.31
C LEU A 86 7.17 21.88 -4.88
N ALA A 87 7.55 21.89 -6.17
CA ALA A 87 8.02 23.09 -6.85
C ALA A 87 6.88 24.10 -7.11
N THR A 88 5.69 23.61 -7.48
CA THR A 88 4.48 24.44 -7.71
C THR A 88 3.79 24.94 -6.43
N GLY A 89 4.40 24.77 -5.25
CA GLY A 89 3.88 25.30 -3.98
C GLY A 89 2.71 24.52 -3.38
N SER A 90 2.46 23.28 -3.83
CA SER A 90 1.39 22.46 -3.27
C SER A 90 1.67 22.09 -1.81
N THR A 91 0.62 21.96 -1.01
CA THR A 91 0.67 21.57 0.41
C THR A 91 0.37 20.08 0.60
N PRO A 92 0.76 19.46 1.73
CA PRO A 92 0.42 18.07 2.03
C PRO A 92 -1.08 17.80 1.99
N LYS A 93 -1.91 18.77 2.42
CA LYS A 93 -3.36 18.70 2.27
C LYS A 93 -3.80 18.63 0.80
N SER A 94 -3.32 19.53 -0.07
CA SER A 94 -3.69 19.48 -1.50
C SER A 94 -3.28 18.16 -2.20
N MET A 95 -2.16 17.56 -1.79
CA MET A 95 -1.77 16.23 -2.27
C MET A 95 -2.64 15.12 -1.66
N PHE A 96 -3.09 15.26 -0.41
CA PHE A 96 -4.00 14.31 0.25
C PHE A 96 -5.34 14.22 -0.48
N ASP A 97 -5.89 15.39 -0.83
CA ASP A 97 -7.12 15.51 -1.59
C ASP A 97 -6.95 14.88 -3.00
N TYR A 98 -5.82 15.12 -3.67
CA TYR A 98 -5.48 14.46 -4.94
C TYR A 98 -5.40 12.93 -4.81
N VAL A 99 -4.86 12.39 -3.71
CA VAL A 99 -4.85 10.94 -3.47
C VAL A 99 -6.26 10.41 -3.27
N ASN A 100 -7.10 11.10 -2.48
CA ASN A 100 -8.47 10.64 -2.20
C ASN A 100 -9.33 10.57 -3.49
N HIS A 101 -9.26 11.61 -4.32
CA HIS A 101 -9.93 11.64 -5.64
C HIS A 101 -9.41 10.61 -6.67
N ARG A 102 -8.33 9.88 -6.37
CA ARG A 102 -7.70 8.90 -7.29
C ARG A 102 -7.53 7.51 -6.70
N SER A 103 -7.87 7.30 -5.43
CA SER A 103 -7.71 6.05 -4.68
C SER A 103 -8.26 6.19 -3.26
N SER A 104 -8.92 5.17 -2.73
CA SER A 104 -9.37 5.21 -1.33
C SER A 104 -8.19 5.15 -0.35
N TRP A 105 -8.23 6.02 0.66
CA TRP A 105 -7.34 5.99 1.82
C TRP A 105 -7.68 4.84 2.79
N ALA A 106 -8.93 4.35 2.85
CA ALA A 106 -9.34 3.24 3.72
C ALA A 106 -8.65 1.89 3.41
N ASN A 107 -7.93 1.82 2.28
CA ASN A 107 -7.06 0.71 1.85
C ASN A 107 -5.58 1.15 1.73
N ILE A 108 -5.13 2.06 2.62
CA ILE A 108 -3.79 2.66 2.68
C ILE A 108 -2.63 1.68 2.44
N GLU A 109 -2.69 0.46 2.99
CA GLU A 109 -1.63 -0.54 2.86
C GLU A 109 -1.40 -1.03 1.42
N ASN A 110 -2.43 -0.95 0.57
CA ASN A 110 -2.39 -1.29 -0.85
C ASN A 110 -2.24 -0.05 -1.76
N ASN A 111 -2.08 1.15 -1.18
CA ASN A 111 -2.17 2.39 -1.92
C ASN A 111 -0.79 2.99 -2.29
N LYS A 112 -0.34 2.76 -3.54
CA LYS A 112 0.91 3.35 -4.07
C LYS A 112 0.91 4.88 -4.07
N ARG A 113 -0.27 5.52 -4.10
CA ARG A 113 -0.41 6.99 -4.01
C ARG A 113 -0.27 7.50 -2.57
N ALA A 114 -0.64 6.72 -1.57
CA ALA A 114 -0.36 7.04 -0.17
C ALA A 114 1.17 7.07 0.08
N ILE A 115 1.93 6.10 -0.42
CA ILE A 115 3.41 6.09 -0.33
C ILE A 115 4.01 7.33 -1.02
N MET A 116 3.47 7.74 -2.17
CA MET A 116 3.84 9.00 -2.83
C MET A 116 3.53 10.23 -1.95
N TRP A 117 2.38 10.25 -1.27
CA TRP A 117 1.98 11.31 -0.34
C TRP A 117 2.90 11.43 0.88
N PHE A 118 3.31 10.33 1.50
CA PHE A 118 4.29 10.38 2.60
C PHE A 118 5.64 10.92 2.13
N ARG A 119 6.10 10.55 0.92
CA ARG A 119 7.34 11.08 0.32
C ARG A 119 7.24 12.56 -0.01
N PHE A 120 6.08 12.99 -0.53
CA PHE A 120 5.77 14.40 -0.75
C PHE A 120 5.80 15.19 0.56
N THR A 121 5.12 14.69 1.60
CA THR A 121 5.01 15.35 2.91
C THR A 121 6.35 15.47 3.61
N LYS A 122 7.21 14.44 3.52
CA LYS A 122 8.61 14.52 3.97
C LYS A 122 9.38 15.61 3.23
N GLY A 123 9.31 15.63 1.90
CA GLY A 123 9.94 16.67 1.08
C GLY A 123 9.39 18.08 1.31
N TYR A 124 8.15 18.21 1.76
CA TYR A 124 7.54 19.48 2.15
C TYR A 124 8.16 20.02 3.44
N GLY A 125 8.34 19.17 4.47
CA GLY A 125 9.04 19.54 5.69
C GLY A 125 10.52 19.85 5.46
N GLU A 126 11.20 19.09 4.59
CA GLU A 126 12.58 19.34 4.17
C GLU A 126 12.75 20.67 3.43
N LYS A 127 11.78 21.05 2.59
CA LYS A 127 11.81 22.30 1.81
C LYS A 127 11.42 23.54 2.63
N ASN A 128 10.36 23.46 3.42
CA ASN A 128 9.72 24.62 4.06
C ASN A 128 10.06 24.75 5.56
N GLY A 129 10.91 23.87 6.08
CA GLY A 129 11.37 23.86 7.48
C GLY A 129 10.58 22.92 8.39
N ALA A 130 11.23 22.48 9.47
CA ALA A 130 10.61 21.64 10.48
C ALA A 130 9.42 22.37 11.13
N GLY A 131 8.28 21.68 11.24
CA GLY A 131 7.03 22.27 11.73
C GLY A 131 6.16 22.95 10.68
N SER A 132 6.58 23.04 9.42
CA SER A 132 5.74 23.55 8.31
C SER A 132 4.54 22.64 7.96
N PHE A 133 4.61 21.37 8.34
CA PHE A 133 3.48 20.46 8.49
C PHE A 133 3.84 19.44 9.58
N THR A 134 3.09 19.43 10.67
CA THR A 134 3.44 18.75 11.94
C THR A 134 2.95 17.30 12.01
N ASP A 135 3.50 16.50 12.92
CA ASP A 135 2.97 15.15 13.23
C ASP A 135 1.48 15.18 13.62
N TYR A 136 1.05 16.27 14.28
CA TYR A 136 -0.36 16.54 14.60
C TYR A 136 -1.20 16.68 13.33
N GLU A 137 -0.81 17.55 12.39
CA GLU A 137 -1.55 17.76 11.14
C GLU A 137 -1.55 16.51 10.26
N ILE A 138 -0.43 15.78 10.20
CA ILE A 138 -0.34 14.50 9.49
C ILE A 138 -1.33 13.50 10.07
N TYR A 139 -1.34 13.32 11.40
CA TYR A 139 -2.22 12.36 12.06
C TYR A 139 -3.70 12.72 11.91
N HIS A 140 -4.05 13.99 12.19
CA HIS A 140 -5.44 14.44 12.14
C HIS A 140 -6.00 14.54 10.72
N LEU A 141 -5.15 14.69 9.69
CA LEU A 141 -5.57 14.58 8.30
C LEU A 141 -5.75 13.12 7.85
N LEU A 142 -4.80 12.22 8.15
CA LEU A 142 -4.91 10.81 7.77
C LEU A 142 -6.17 10.16 8.36
N ARG A 143 -6.51 10.47 9.61
CA ARG A 143 -7.66 9.86 10.31
C ARG A 143 -9.04 10.39 9.91
N THR A 144 -9.16 11.30 8.92
CA THR A 144 -10.48 11.60 8.33
C THR A 144 -10.95 10.50 7.39
N GLU A 145 -10.00 9.80 6.72
CA GLU A 145 -10.29 8.77 5.72
C GLU A 145 -9.74 7.38 6.09
N VAL A 146 -8.84 7.29 7.08
CA VAL A 146 -8.20 6.04 7.54
C VAL A 146 -8.62 5.74 8.99
N PRO A 147 -9.29 4.60 9.27
CA PRO A 147 -9.51 4.11 10.62
C PRO A 147 -8.23 4.03 11.47
N ASP A 148 -8.31 4.40 12.76
CA ASP A 148 -7.16 4.51 13.69
C ASP A 148 -6.32 3.20 13.78
N ASP A 149 -6.95 2.02 13.64
CA ASP A 149 -6.31 0.69 13.61
C ASP A 149 -5.48 0.47 12.33
N LYS A 150 -6.10 0.71 11.17
CA LYS A 150 -5.44 0.62 9.85
C LYS A 150 -4.32 1.65 9.72
N LEU A 151 -4.51 2.83 10.31
CA LEU A 151 -3.51 3.88 10.35
C LEU A 151 -2.30 3.46 11.20
N ALA A 152 -2.51 2.81 12.35
CA ALA A 152 -1.43 2.29 13.18
C ALA A 152 -0.59 1.21 12.47
N LEU A 153 -1.26 0.27 11.79
CA LEU A 153 -0.64 -0.78 10.98
C LEU A 153 0.14 -0.21 9.79
N ALA A 154 -0.45 0.74 9.07
CA ALA A 154 0.22 1.43 7.96
C ALA A 154 1.46 2.20 8.44
N LEU A 155 1.38 2.92 9.57
CA LEU A 155 2.52 3.61 10.15
C LEU A 155 3.63 2.65 10.62
N GLU A 156 3.29 1.50 11.21
CA GLU A 156 4.28 0.47 11.54
C GLU A 156 4.95 -0.07 10.28
N GLY A 157 4.17 -0.32 9.22
CA GLY A 157 4.66 -0.78 7.93
C GLY A 157 5.59 0.21 7.21
N LEU A 158 5.26 1.50 7.27
CA LEU A 158 6.08 2.57 6.68
C LEU A 158 7.47 2.68 7.32
N LYS A 159 7.69 2.19 8.55
CA LYS A 159 9.03 2.08 9.16
C LYS A 159 9.96 1.15 8.41
N GLN A 160 9.42 0.18 7.66
CA GLN A 160 10.22 -0.73 6.83
C GLN A 160 10.69 -0.09 5.51
N ILE A 161 10.18 1.10 5.16
CA ILE A 161 10.60 1.86 3.97
C ILE A 161 11.70 2.86 4.36
N PRO A 162 12.97 2.68 3.94
CA PRO A 162 14.09 3.44 4.51
C PRO A 162 14.01 4.96 4.34
N ASP A 163 13.43 5.47 3.24
CA ASP A 163 13.29 6.91 3.01
C ASP A 163 12.07 7.55 3.69
N LEU A 164 11.20 6.74 4.32
CA LEU A 164 10.03 7.20 5.08
C LEU A 164 10.11 6.90 6.58
N LYS A 165 10.98 5.98 7.01
CA LYS A 165 11.04 5.45 8.37
C LYS A 165 10.92 6.50 9.48
N ASN A 166 11.73 7.55 9.43
CA ASN A 166 11.74 8.57 10.49
C ASN A 166 10.41 9.35 10.58
N LEU A 167 9.75 9.63 9.45
CA LEU A 167 8.43 10.28 9.45
C LEU A 167 7.35 9.35 10.02
N ALA A 168 7.43 8.06 9.71
CA ALA A 168 6.52 7.07 10.28
C ALA A 168 6.72 6.93 11.81
N GLU A 169 7.97 6.97 12.28
CA GLU A 169 8.31 6.94 13.72
C GLU A 169 7.80 8.18 14.48
N THR A 170 7.91 9.40 13.94
CA THR A 170 7.41 10.61 14.63
C THR A 170 5.89 10.67 14.66
N VAL A 171 5.23 10.37 13.54
CA VAL A 171 3.76 10.38 13.42
C VAL A 171 3.11 9.28 14.28
N GLN A 172 3.68 8.07 14.31
CA GLN A 172 3.15 7.01 15.19
C GLN A 172 3.45 7.29 16.67
N LYS A 173 4.57 7.94 17.00
CA LYS A 173 4.82 8.45 18.35
C LYS A 173 3.82 9.56 18.74
N TYR A 174 3.33 10.36 17.80
CA TYR A 174 2.20 11.25 18.03
C TYR A 174 0.90 10.45 18.26
N GLN A 175 0.59 9.44 17.44
CA GLN A 175 -0.57 8.54 17.64
C GLN A 175 -0.61 7.94 19.06
N PHE A 176 0.51 7.41 19.55
CA PHE A 176 0.55 6.84 20.90
C PHE A 176 0.30 7.89 21.99
N LYS A 177 0.85 9.11 21.84
CA LYS A 177 0.55 10.22 22.76
C LYS A 177 -0.90 10.68 22.69
N PHE A 178 -1.52 10.64 21.50
CA PHE A 178 -2.93 10.93 21.30
C PHE A 178 -3.80 9.90 22.06
N TRP A 179 -3.60 8.59 21.84
CA TRP A 179 -4.31 7.54 22.57
C TRP A 179 -4.13 7.61 24.10
N VAL A 180 -2.92 7.95 24.59
CA VAL A 180 -2.69 8.20 26.03
C VAL A 180 -3.51 9.38 26.54
N ARG A 181 -3.66 10.47 25.76
CA ARG A 181 -4.47 11.64 26.13
C ARG A 181 -5.97 11.34 26.13
N GLU A 182 -6.45 10.55 25.16
CA GLU A 182 -7.84 10.07 25.11
C GLU A 182 -8.14 9.00 26.18
N LYS A 183 -7.17 8.66 27.05
CA LYS A 183 -7.27 7.71 28.16
C LYS A 183 -7.54 6.26 27.72
N GLU A 184 -7.06 5.90 26.54
CA GLU A 184 -7.05 4.52 26.09
C GLU A 184 -6.29 3.62 27.08
N THR A 185 -6.57 2.32 27.02
CA THR A 185 -5.89 1.28 27.82
C THR A 185 -5.23 0.26 26.92
N PRO A 186 -4.22 -0.50 27.38
CA PRO A 186 -3.64 -1.60 26.60
C PRO A 186 -4.69 -2.62 26.13
N THR A 187 -5.71 -2.90 26.94
CA THR A 187 -6.84 -3.77 26.57
C THR A 187 -7.70 -3.16 25.46
N SER A 188 -7.94 -1.85 25.49
CA SER A 188 -8.69 -1.14 24.44
C SER A 188 -7.93 -1.11 23.12
N ILE A 189 -6.63 -0.78 23.15
CA ILE A 189 -5.77 -0.81 21.96
C ILE A 189 -5.59 -2.23 21.41
N ALA A 190 -5.49 -3.25 22.27
CA ALA A 190 -5.48 -4.65 21.83
C ALA A 190 -6.79 -5.03 21.12
N LYS A 191 -7.95 -4.60 21.64
CA LYS A 191 -9.25 -4.80 21.00
C LYS A 191 -9.36 -4.04 19.67
N LEU A 192 -8.91 -2.78 19.61
CA LEU A 192 -8.88 -1.95 18.40
C LEU A 192 -8.06 -2.60 17.27
N LEU A 193 -6.91 -3.18 17.61
CA LEU A 193 -6.04 -3.90 16.66
C LEU A 193 -6.57 -5.31 16.32
N GLY A 194 -7.63 -5.79 16.98
CA GLY A 194 -8.14 -7.15 16.82
C GLY A 194 -7.12 -8.22 17.27
N ILE A 195 -6.43 -7.98 18.39
CA ILE A 195 -5.59 -8.98 19.05
C ILE A 195 -6.50 -9.86 19.93
N PRO A 196 -6.49 -11.19 19.78
CA PRO A 196 -7.34 -12.08 20.57
C PRO A 196 -6.90 -12.08 22.04
N HIS A 197 -7.85 -12.24 22.96
CA HIS A 197 -7.60 -12.17 24.40
C HIS A 197 -7.04 -13.49 24.97
N SER A 198 -5.94 -13.98 24.39
CA SER A 198 -5.29 -15.23 24.84
C SER A 198 -4.26 -14.95 25.95
N PRO A 199 -4.27 -15.71 27.06
CA PRO A 199 -3.27 -15.58 28.13
C PRO A 199 -1.93 -16.26 27.78
N THR A 200 -1.85 -16.99 26.67
CA THR A 200 -0.58 -17.57 26.19
C THR A 200 0.33 -16.45 25.67
N LEU A 201 1.54 -16.34 26.22
CA LEU A 201 2.57 -15.42 25.72
C LEU A 201 3.01 -15.82 24.31
N VAL A 202 2.36 -15.24 23.30
CA VAL A 202 2.72 -15.42 21.89
C VAL A 202 4.12 -14.86 21.66
N THR A 203 5.06 -15.73 21.30
CA THR A 203 6.45 -15.37 20.96
C THR A 203 6.57 -14.78 19.56
N GLU A 204 5.49 -14.83 18.77
CA GLU A 204 5.40 -14.22 17.45
C GLU A 204 5.11 -12.73 17.57
N ARG A 205 6.08 -11.90 17.16
CA ARG A 205 6.02 -10.45 17.32
C ARG A 205 5.39 -9.80 16.09
N GLY A 206 4.08 -9.97 15.93
CA GLY A 206 3.31 -9.35 14.86
C GLY A 206 3.35 -7.82 14.88
N PRO A 207 2.88 -7.13 13.83
CA PRO A 207 2.83 -5.68 13.78
C PRO A 207 1.91 -5.14 14.89
N LYS A 208 0.80 -5.85 15.17
CA LYS A 208 -0.16 -5.53 16.22
C LYS A 208 0.49 -5.56 17.60
N ASP A 209 1.27 -6.60 17.90
CA ASP A 209 2.00 -6.74 19.16
C ASP A 209 3.14 -5.72 19.30
N ALA A 210 3.81 -5.40 18.18
CA ALA A 210 4.79 -4.33 18.14
C ALA A 210 4.15 -2.96 18.44
N ILE A 211 3.00 -2.65 17.85
CA ILE A 211 2.22 -1.43 18.11
C ILE A 211 1.78 -1.38 19.58
N LEU A 212 1.14 -2.45 20.09
CA LEU A 212 0.68 -2.54 21.47
C LEU A 212 1.84 -2.41 22.47
N SER A 213 2.99 -3.03 22.20
CA SER A 213 4.19 -2.97 23.04
C SER A 213 4.80 -1.55 23.06
N GLN A 214 4.85 -0.87 21.92
CA GLN A 214 5.32 0.52 21.83
C GLN A 214 4.36 1.49 22.53
N TYR A 215 3.05 1.41 22.26
CA TYR A 215 2.03 2.20 22.95
C TYR A 215 2.08 2.00 24.47
N THR A 216 2.14 0.74 24.94
CA THR A 216 2.27 0.40 26.37
C THR A 216 3.55 0.97 26.99
N SER A 217 4.62 1.10 26.20
CA SER A 217 5.88 1.72 26.64
C SER A 217 5.76 3.25 26.75
N VAL A 218 5.00 3.90 25.88
CA VAL A 218 4.68 5.34 25.98
C VAL A 218 3.76 5.61 27.18
N LEU A 219 2.68 4.84 27.33
CA LEU A 219 1.70 4.96 28.42
C LEU A 219 2.35 4.88 29.81
N PHE A 220 3.23 3.90 30.03
CA PHE A 220 3.91 3.72 31.32
C PHE A 220 5.25 4.46 31.44
N GLY A 221 5.54 5.43 30.56
CA GLY A 221 6.77 6.24 30.63
C GLY A 221 8.08 5.43 30.49
N LYS A 222 8.02 4.25 29.87
CA LYS A 222 9.17 3.34 29.65
C LYS A 222 10.06 3.74 28.48
N GLU A 223 9.90 4.96 27.95
CA GLU A 223 10.85 5.58 27.01
C GLU A 223 12.19 5.85 27.71
N LYS A 224 13.00 4.79 27.79
CA LYS A 224 14.34 4.65 28.38
C LYS A 224 14.92 5.88 29.11
N LYS A 225 15.18 5.68 30.40
CA LYS A 225 16.42 6.16 31.02
C LYS A 225 17.64 5.55 30.30
N MET A 226 18.01 6.08 29.13
CA MET A 226 19.31 5.81 28.51
C MET A 226 20.23 6.98 28.82
N THR A 227 20.63 7.05 30.09
CA THR A 227 21.55 8.06 30.62
C THR A 227 22.87 8.00 29.87
N ARG A 228 23.14 8.99 29.02
CA ARG A 228 24.51 9.32 28.55
C ARG A 228 25.32 9.79 29.76
N SER A 229 25.89 8.85 30.51
CA SER A 229 26.83 9.16 31.58
C SER A 229 27.82 7.99 31.78
N THR A 230 28.90 8.03 31.00
CA THR A 230 30.17 7.36 31.29
C THR A 230 31.28 8.24 30.74
N THR A 231 31.39 9.43 31.34
CA THR A 231 32.65 10.18 31.39
C THR A 231 33.49 9.57 32.51
N ILE A 232 34.82 9.76 32.47
CA ILE A 232 35.83 9.16 33.37
C ILE A 232 36.06 7.68 32.99
N ARG A 233 37.29 7.21 32.78
CA ARG A 233 38.59 7.76 33.23
C ARG A 233 39.57 8.04 32.11
#